data_AF-A0A8S3XLW5-F1
#
_entry.id   AF-A0A8S3XLW5-F1
#
_cell.length_a   1.000
_cell.length_b   1.000
_cell.length_c   1.000
_cell.angle_alpha   90.00
_cell.angle_beta   90.00
_cell.angle_gamma   90.00
#
_symmetry.space_group_name_H-M   'P 1'
#
loop_
_entity.id
_entity.type
_entity.pdbx_description
1 polymer ?
#
loop_
_entity_poly.entity_id
_entity_poly.type
_entity_poly.pdbx_seq_one_letter_code
_entity_poly.pdbx_strand_id
1 'polypeptide(L)'
;MIRCEILLTSKSKRRKLNSAVYTRESIDVSEDNANYWRNKFIEAVSTQTEVQKQYDKLEHELQEFLKQLSRKKKHVNKYINEETKDLLEQRKELYKKKRTKELKCEITRISKKINRNITQQKKKNTTKNIRKIHRYDRGST
;
A
#
# COMPACT_ATOMS: atom_id res chain seq x y z
N MET A 1 -3.97 11.33 -15.39
CA MET A 1 -5.01 11.27 -16.44
C MET A 1 -4.33 11.52 -17.77
N ILE A 2 -4.01 10.47 -18.54
CA ILE A 2 -3.27 10.61 -19.81
C ILE A 2 -4.29 10.56 -20.95
N ARG A 3 -4.46 11.70 -21.64
CA ARG A 3 -5.20 11.80 -22.91
C ARG A 3 -4.29 11.32 -24.03
N CYS A 4 -4.66 10.22 -24.69
CA CYS A 4 -4.02 9.81 -25.93
C CYS A 4 -4.77 10.43 -27.11
N GLU A 5 -4.25 11.52 -27.66
CA GLU A 5 -4.65 12.04 -28.97
C GLU A 5 -4.00 11.19 -30.06
N ILE A 6 -4.81 10.48 -30.85
CA ILE A 6 -4.31 9.73 -32.02
C ILE A 6 -4.12 10.73 -33.17
N LEU A 7 -2.88 11.23 -33.30
CA LEU A 7 -2.42 12.00 -34.45
C LEU A 7 -2.07 11.04 -35.60
N LEU A 8 -3.01 10.82 -36.52
CA LEU A 8 -2.76 10.15 -37.79
C LEU A 8 -1.89 11.05 -38.69
N THR A 9 -0.58 11.02 -38.50
CA THR A 9 0.36 11.63 -39.43
C THR A 9 0.58 10.70 -40.63
N SER A 10 -0.25 10.86 -41.66
CA SER A 10 -0.15 10.15 -42.92
C SER A 10 0.98 10.71 -43.80
N LYS A 11 2.22 10.31 -43.52
CA LYS A 11 3.34 10.42 -44.48
C LYS A 11 3.58 9.08 -45.17
N SER A 12 2.78 8.77 -46.18
CA SER A 12 3.12 7.70 -47.13
C SER A 12 3.08 8.25 -48.55
N LYS A 13 4.21 8.10 -49.26
CA LYS A 13 4.44 8.52 -50.65
C LYS A 13 3.26 8.10 -51.53
N ARG A 14 2.61 9.05 -52.19
CA ARG A 14 1.59 8.82 -53.23
C ARG A 14 2.18 7.95 -54.34
N ARG A 15 1.89 6.65 -54.34
CA ARG A 15 1.85 5.88 -55.58
C ARG A 15 0.53 6.28 -56.26
N LYS A 16 0.59 6.74 -57.50
CA LYS A 16 -0.61 6.91 -58.34
C LYS A 16 -1.20 5.51 -58.53
N LEU A 17 -2.21 5.17 -57.75
CA LEU A 17 -3.07 4.03 -58.00
C LEU A 17 -3.95 4.41 -59.18
N ASN A 18 -3.74 3.74 -60.32
CA ASN A 18 -4.70 3.74 -61.40
C ASN A 18 -6.06 3.35 -60.82
N SER A 19 -7.12 4.04 -61.23
CA SER A 19 -8.48 3.86 -60.75
C SER A 19 -9.02 2.48 -61.15
N ALA A 20 -8.59 1.43 -60.46
CA ALA A 20 -9.38 0.22 -60.35
C ALA A 20 -10.56 0.59 -59.47
N VAL A 21 -11.76 0.48 -60.04
CA VAL A 21 -13.04 0.66 -59.36
C VAL A 21 -13.05 -0.24 -58.12
N TYR A 22 -12.71 0.33 -56.96
CA TYR A 22 -12.91 -0.32 -55.68
C TYR A 22 -14.38 -0.09 -55.34
N THR A 23 -15.25 -0.99 -55.81
CA THR A 23 -16.50 -1.22 -55.09
C THR A 23 -16.10 -1.60 -53.67
N ARG A 24 -16.25 -0.66 -52.73
CA ARG A 24 -16.25 -0.96 -51.30
C ARG A 24 -17.39 -1.95 -51.12
N GLU A 25 -17.08 -3.25 -51.13
CA GLU A 25 -17.95 -4.24 -50.54
C GLU A 25 -18.09 -3.80 -49.07
N SER A 26 -19.25 -3.26 -48.72
CA SER A 26 -19.65 -3.15 -47.33
C SER A 26 -19.59 -4.57 -46.79
N ILE A 27 -18.67 -4.82 -45.87
CA ILE A 27 -18.66 -6.09 -45.13
C ILE A 27 -20.01 -6.16 -44.44
N ASP A 28 -20.88 -7.03 -44.93
CA ASP A 28 -22.20 -7.26 -44.37
C ASP A 28 -22.00 -8.03 -43.06
N VAL A 29 -21.73 -7.26 -42.00
CA VAL A 29 -21.60 -7.80 -40.65
C VAL A 29 -23.02 -8.10 -40.20
N SER A 30 -23.37 -9.39 -40.04
CA SER A 30 -24.67 -9.76 -39.52
C SER A 30 -24.93 -9.04 -38.19
N GLU A 31 -26.18 -8.64 -37.96
CA GLU A 31 -26.60 -7.93 -36.75
C GLU A 31 -26.19 -8.71 -35.48
N ASP A 32 -26.23 -10.04 -35.54
CA ASP A 32 -25.76 -10.94 -34.48
C ASP A 32 -24.26 -10.79 -34.18
N ASN A 33 -23.42 -10.66 -35.21
CA ASN A 33 -21.98 -10.49 -35.03
C ASN A 33 -21.67 -9.09 -34.46
N ALA A 34 -22.39 -8.06 -34.90
CA ALA A 34 -22.25 -6.72 -34.32
C ALA A 34 -22.67 -6.67 -32.84
N ASN A 35 -23.79 -7.32 -32.50
CA ASN A 35 -24.30 -7.42 -31.14
C ASN A 35 -23.36 -8.23 -30.23
N TYR A 36 -22.74 -9.30 -30.73
CA TYR A 36 -21.75 -10.08 -30.00
C TYR A 36 -20.56 -9.23 -29.55
N TRP A 37 -19.93 -8.48 -30.46
CA TRP A 37 -18.78 -7.64 -30.13
C TRP A 37 -19.15 -6.45 -29.24
N ARG A 38 -20.35 -5.89 -29.40
CA ARG A 38 -20.87 -4.84 -28.53
C ARG A 38 -21.03 -5.34 -27.09
N ASN A 39 -21.62 -6.53 -26.91
CA ASN A 39 -21.78 -7.14 -25.60
C ASN A 39 -20.42 -7.48 -24.98
N LYS A 40 -19.48 -8.04 -25.75
CA LYS A 40 -18.11 -8.30 -25.29
C LYS A 40 -17.37 -7.03 -24.85
N PHE A 41 -17.55 -5.93 -25.57
CA PHE A 41 -16.98 -4.64 -25.20
C PHE A 41 -17.59 -4.10 -23.89
N ILE A 42 -18.91 -4.19 -23.73
CA ILE A 42 -19.60 -3.76 -22.51
C ILE A 42 -19.17 -4.62 -21.31
N GLU A 43 -19.05 -5.94 -21.47
CA GLU A 43 -18.52 -6.85 -20.44
C GLU A 43 -17.08 -6.49 -20.04
N ALA A 44 -16.20 -6.23 -21.02
CA ALA A 44 -14.82 -5.84 -20.78
C ALA A 44 -14.71 -4.48 -20.05
N VAL A 45 -15.53 -3.50 -20.44
CA VAL A 45 -15.56 -2.19 -19.78
C VAL A 45 -16.14 -2.30 -18.37
N SER A 46 -17.22 -3.06 -18.20
CA SER A 46 -17.87 -3.28 -16.90
C SER A 46 -16.89 -3.93 -15.91
N THR A 47 -16.20 -4.99 -16.33
CA THR A 47 -15.17 -5.64 -15.51
C THR A 47 -14.00 -4.73 -15.17
N GLN A 48 -13.55 -3.89 -16.12
CA GLN A 48 -12.50 -2.89 -15.83
C GLN A 48 -12.94 -1.86 -14.78
N THR A 49 -14.19 -1.37 -14.85
CA THR A 49 -14.71 -0.43 -13.84
C THR A 49 -14.87 -1.08 -12.46
N GLU A 50 -15.25 -2.35 -12.41
CA GLU A 50 -15.37 -3.09 -11.15
C GLU A 50 -14.00 -3.35 -10.51
N VAL A 51 -13.00 -3.72 -11.31
CA VAL A 51 -11.61 -3.86 -10.85
C VAL A 51 -11.08 -2.54 -10.30
N GLN A 52 -11.38 -1.41 -10.96
CA GLN A 52 -10.97 -0.09 -10.47
C GLN A 52 -11.63 0.25 -9.13
N LYS A 53 -12.93 -0.02 -8.97
CA LYS A 53 -13.63 0.18 -7.68
C LYS A 53 -13.03 -0.66 -6.56
N GLN A 54 -12.67 -1.91 -6.83
CA GLN A 54 -12.02 -2.77 -5.85
C GLN A 54 -10.63 -2.26 -5.48
N TYR A 55 -9.87 -1.74 -6.45
CA TYR A 55 -8.59 -1.10 -6.21
C TYR A 55 -8.73 0.13 -5.31
N ASP A 56 -9.65 1.04 -5.64
CA ASP A 56 -9.87 2.27 -4.87
C ASP A 56 -10.31 1.96 -3.43
N LYS A 57 -11.16 0.94 -3.26
CA LYS A 57 -11.57 0.47 -1.93
C LYS A 57 -10.39 -0.06 -1.12
N LEU A 58 -9.54 -0.88 -1.75
CA LEU A 58 -8.37 -1.46 -1.10
C LEU A 58 -7.33 -0.38 -0.75
N GLU A 59 -7.15 0.62 -1.61
CA GLU A 59 -6.29 1.78 -1.33
C GLU A 59 -6.81 2.57 -0.13
N HIS A 60 -8.12 2.83 -0.06
CA HIS A 60 -8.74 3.53 1.07
C HIS A 60 -8.57 2.74 2.38
N GLU A 61 -8.81 1.43 2.37
CA GLU A 61 -8.61 0.56 3.54
C GLU A 61 -7.15 0.55 4.01
N LEU A 62 -6.19 0.50 3.08
CA LEU A 62 -4.76 0.62 3.38
C LEU A 62 -4.42 1.95 4.05
N GLN A 63 -4.94 3.07 3.52
CA GLN A 63 -4.70 4.39 4.10
C GLN A 63 -5.26 4.51 5.52
N GLU A 64 -6.47 4.02 5.77
CA GLU A 64 -7.05 4.00 7.12
C GLU A 64 -6.23 3.13 8.08
N PHE A 65 -5.78 1.95 7.64
CA PHE A 65 -4.91 1.08 8.43
C PHE A 65 -3.59 1.77 8.80
N LEU A 66 -2.97 2.47 7.85
CA LEU A 66 -1.74 3.25 8.09
C LEU A 66 -1.97 4.40 9.08
N LYS A 67 -3.09 5.12 9.00
CA LYS A 67 -3.46 6.15 9.99
C LYS A 67 -3.59 5.55 11.38
N GLN A 68 -4.28 4.42 11.53
CA GLN A 68 -4.42 3.74 12.83
C GLN A 68 -3.07 3.26 13.39
N LEU A 69 -2.20 2.70 12.55
CA LEU A 69 -0.84 2.31 12.92
C LEU A 69 -0.01 3.48 13.45
N SER A 70 -0.12 4.66 12.80
CA SER A 70 0.60 5.87 13.22
C SER A 70 0.21 6.31 14.64
N ARG A 71 -1.09 6.24 14.98
CA ARG A 71 -1.60 6.55 16.33
C ARG A 71 -1.07 5.57 17.37
N LYS A 72 -1.07 4.27 17.06
CA LYS A 72 -0.49 3.23 17.93
C LYS A 72 1.02 3.45 18.14
N LYS A 73 1.76 3.87 17.11
CA LYS A 73 3.21 4.16 17.20
C LYS A 73 3.53 5.32 18.15
N LYS A 74 2.72 6.40 18.15
CA LYS A 74 2.88 7.53 19.08
C LYS A 74 2.80 7.09 20.55
N HIS A 75 1.86 6.20 20.89
CA HIS A 75 1.75 5.68 22.26
C HIS A 75 2.91 4.77 22.68
N VAL A 76 3.44 3.97 21.76
CA VAL A 76 4.57 3.08 22.05
C VAL A 76 5.87 3.86 22.26
N ASN A 77 6.11 4.93 21.49
CA ASN A 77 7.29 5.78 21.61
C ASN A 77 7.47 6.41 23.01
N LYS A 78 6.39 6.58 23.79
CA LYS A 78 6.46 7.10 25.17
C LYS A 78 7.28 6.20 26.11
N TYR A 79 7.49 4.93 25.76
CA TYR A 79 8.19 3.94 26.58
C TYR A 79 9.51 3.45 25.97
N ILE A 80 9.95 4.06 24.85
CA ILE A 80 11.21 3.69 24.18
C ILE A 80 12.32 4.60 24.72
N ASN A 81 13.29 4.00 25.42
CA ASN A 81 14.54 4.66 25.79
C ASN A 81 15.59 4.51 24.66
N GLU A 82 16.70 5.21 24.76
CA GLU A 82 17.74 5.24 23.71
C GLU A 82 18.27 3.84 23.37
N GLU A 83 18.58 3.02 24.37
CA GLU A 83 18.99 1.62 24.16
C GLU A 83 17.96 0.81 23.35
N THR A 84 16.66 1.03 23.57
CA THR A 84 15.62 0.33 22.80
C THR A 84 15.51 0.87 21.37
N LYS A 85 15.82 2.15 21.13
CA LYS A 85 15.93 2.69 19.76
C LYS A 85 17.08 2.05 19.00
N ASP A 86 18.25 1.94 19.63
CA ASP A 86 19.43 1.32 19.02
C ASP A 86 19.16 -0.13 18.64
N LEU A 87 18.52 -0.89 19.55
CA LEU A 87 18.11 -2.27 19.28
C LEU A 87 17.08 -2.37 18.16
N LEU A 88 16.16 -1.41 18.05
CA LEU A 88 15.18 -1.36 16.95
C LEU A 88 15.87 -1.10 15.61
N GLU A 89 16.87 -0.21 15.58
CA GLU A 89 17.62 0.09 14.36
C GLU A 89 18.51 -1.09 13.95
N GLN A 90 19.21 -1.70 14.90
CA GLN A 90 19.95 -2.96 14.67
C GLN A 90 19.03 -4.04 14.09
N ARG A 91 17.83 -4.22 14.66
CA ARG A 91 16.86 -5.18 14.15
C ARG A 91 16.42 -4.88 12.71
N LYS A 92 16.20 -3.61 12.35
CA LYS A 92 15.88 -3.20 10.97
C LYS A 92 17.01 -3.55 10.00
N GLU A 93 18.26 -3.27 10.38
CA GLU A 93 19.42 -3.60 9.54
C GLU A 93 19.54 -5.12 9.32
N LEU A 94 19.23 -5.93 10.34
CA LEU A 94 19.20 -7.39 10.16
C LEU A 94 18.09 -7.85 9.21
N TYR A 95 16.93 -7.17 9.19
CA TYR A 95 15.85 -7.50 8.25
C TYR A 95 16.19 -7.20 6.79
N LYS A 96 17.15 -6.30 6.51
CA LYS A 96 17.62 -6.02 5.14
C LYS A 96 18.54 -7.13 4.58
N LYS A 97 19.12 -7.98 5.44
CA LYS A 97 20.06 -9.03 5.04
C LYS A 97 19.35 -10.30 4.56
N LYS A 98 20.03 -11.09 3.73
CA LYS A 98 19.53 -12.41 3.28
C LYS A 98 19.27 -13.32 4.48
N ARG A 99 18.14 -14.02 4.47
CA ARG A 99 17.62 -14.73 5.66
C ARG A 99 18.40 -16.03 5.92
N THR A 100 19.26 -16.05 6.94
CA THR A 100 19.95 -17.25 7.45
C THR A 100 19.39 -17.71 8.81
N LYS A 101 19.70 -18.93 9.24
CA LYS A 101 19.28 -19.47 10.55
C LYS A 101 19.82 -18.61 11.70
N GLU A 102 21.08 -18.19 11.60
CA GLU A 102 21.75 -17.31 12.56
C GLU A 102 21.08 -15.93 12.64
N LEU A 103 20.76 -15.32 11.50
CA LEU A 103 20.06 -14.05 11.47
C LEU A 103 18.66 -14.14 12.10
N LYS A 104 17.92 -15.24 11.87
CA LYS A 104 16.64 -15.48 12.54
C LYS A 104 16.80 -15.56 14.07
N CYS A 105 17.83 -16.26 14.55
CA CYS A 105 18.14 -16.34 15.98
C CYS A 105 18.49 -14.97 16.57
N GLU A 106 19.32 -14.18 15.89
CA GLU A 106 19.73 -12.86 16.38
C GLU A 106 18.55 -11.86 16.39
N ILE A 107 17.73 -11.83 15.35
CA ILE A 107 16.48 -11.04 15.32
C ILE A 107 15.56 -11.42 16.49
N THR A 108 15.47 -12.71 16.81
CA THR A 108 14.66 -13.20 17.93
C THR A 108 15.23 -12.73 19.26
N ARG A 109 16.55 -12.81 19.44
CA ARG A 109 17.28 -12.35 20.64
C ARG A 109 17.03 -10.85 20.88
N ILE A 110 17.24 -10.04 19.84
CA ILE A 110 17.01 -8.60 19.88
C ILE A 110 15.53 -8.29 20.19
N SER A 111 14.59 -9.00 19.56
CA SER A 111 13.16 -8.80 19.81
C SER A 111 12.76 -9.11 21.26
N LYS A 112 13.31 -10.18 21.85
CA LYS A 112 13.12 -10.49 23.28
C LYS A 112 13.68 -9.38 24.17
N LYS A 113 14.86 -8.84 23.85
CA LYS A 113 15.48 -7.74 24.62
C LYS A 113 14.65 -6.45 24.54
N ILE A 114 14.18 -6.07 23.35
CA ILE A 114 13.27 -4.93 23.15
C ILE A 114 12.01 -5.08 24.02
N ASN A 115 11.36 -6.24 23.99
CA ASN A 115 10.14 -6.48 24.76
C ASN A 115 10.36 -6.38 26.27
N ARG A 116 11.50 -6.89 26.78
CA ARG A 116 11.88 -6.76 28.19
C ARG A 116 12.06 -5.29 28.56
N ASN A 117 12.80 -4.53 27.76
CA ASN A 117 13.05 -3.10 28.01
C ASN A 117 11.76 -2.28 28.02
N ILE A 118 10.87 -2.46 27.04
CA ILE A 118 9.56 -1.79 26.99
C ILE A 118 8.73 -2.14 28.23
N THR A 119 8.71 -3.41 28.64
CA THR A 119 7.96 -3.86 29.82
C THR A 119 8.49 -3.22 31.10
N GLN A 120 9.81 -3.15 31.26
CA GLN A 120 10.44 -2.49 32.42
C GLN A 120 10.14 -0.99 32.45
N GLN A 121 10.21 -0.29 31.29
CA GLN A 121 9.89 1.13 31.21
C GLN A 121 8.42 1.41 31.53
N LYS A 122 7.50 0.57 31.06
CA LYS A 122 6.08 0.63 31.44
C LYS A 122 5.91 0.52 32.95
N LYS A 123 6.49 -0.51 33.58
CA LYS A 123 6.42 -0.70 35.04
C LYS A 123 6.97 0.51 35.81
N LYS A 124 8.16 1.02 35.44
CA LYS A 124 8.76 2.20 36.07
C LYS A 124 7.85 3.43 35.99
N ASN A 125 7.23 3.67 34.84
CA ASN A 125 6.32 4.80 34.65
C ASN A 125 5.02 4.66 35.46
N THR A 126 4.44 3.45 35.52
CA THR A 126 3.27 3.18 36.38
C THR A 126 3.60 3.44 37.85
N THR A 127 4.73 2.92 38.35
CA THR A 127 5.15 3.15 39.75
C THR A 127 5.42 4.63 40.03
N LYS A 128 6.03 5.38 39.09
CA LYS A 128 6.24 6.83 39.23
C LYS A 128 4.91 7.58 39.34
N ASN A 129 3.90 7.22 38.54
CA ASN A 129 2.60 7.87 38.58
C ASN A 129 1.86 7.59 39.90
N ILE A 130 1.86 6.34 40.36
CA ILE A 130 1.26 5.96 41.66
C ILE A 130 1.92 6.74 42.81
N ARG A 131 3.26 6.85 42.81
CA ARG A 131 4.01 7.62 43.83
C ARG A 131 3.78 9.12 43.77
N LYS A 132 3.37 9.67 42.61
CA LYS A 132 2.98 11.08 42.50
C LYS A 132 1.60 11.29 43.10
N ILE A 133 0.62 10.47 42.72
CA ILE A 133 -0.76 10.54 43.25
C ILE A 133 -0.73 10.48 44.78
N HIS A 134 -0.04 9.49 45.36
CA HIS A 134 0.08 9.37 46.82
C HIS A 134 0.80 10.55 47.52
N ARG A 135 1.62 11.33 46.82
CA ARG A 135 2.25 12.53 47.40
C ARG A 135 1.32 13.74 47.38
N TYR A 136 0.47 13.87 46.37
CA TYR A 136 -0.57 14.91 46.32
C TYR A 136 -1.63 14.70 47.41
N ASP A 137 -2.00 13.45 47.69
CA ASP A 137 -2.98 13.13 48.73
C ASP A 137 -2.46 13.37 50.16
N ARG A 138 -1.13 13.42 50.36
CA ARG A 138 -0.49 13.67 51.68
C ARG A 138 -0.01 15.11 51.89
N GLY A 139 -0.07 15.96 50.87
CA GLY A 139 0.34 17.37 50.93
C GLY A 139 -0.83 18.35 50.98
N SER A 140 -2.06 17.85 51.07
CA SER A 140 -3.30 18.63 51.17
C SER A 140 -3.84 18.57 52.60
N THR A 141 -3.12 19.16 53.55
CA THR A 141 -3.60 19.48 54.91
C THR A 141 -2.98 20.79 55.35
#